data_AF-A0A7R7ZMJ1-F1
#
_entry.id   AF-A0A7R7ZMJ1-F1
#
_cell.length_a   1.000
_cell.length_b   1.000
_cell.length_c   1.000
_cell.angle_alpha   90.00
_cell.angle_beta   90.00
_cell.angle_gamma   90.00
#
_symmetry.space_group_name_H-M   'P 1'
#
loop_
_entity.id
_entity.type
_entity.pdbx_description
1 polymer ?
#
loop_
_entity_poly.entity_id
_entity_poly.type
_entity_poly.pdbx_seq_one_letter_code
_entity_poly.pdbx_strand_id
1 'polypeptide(L)'
;MRPLSNKPLPSSLPIKPRQLCRPIRQQRRYTPEPNKKPHDPQPHTQPQSQNPSFSSSPPHPQPSGTVASSAGASPAPLRARSLREVIYAGPLGRLGRSYARVQERRPYATQLCSSVVVYLCGDLSAQVLFPSEPVKGRESENAEGGGYDPWRTMRHLTVGVGSSIPSYNWFMFLHNNFNFPSKFLSILTKVCVQQAVFTPVFNTYFFSVHSLLSGASLEDTWERLKKALPVSVTNSVKLWPAVTAFSFMYVPPQFRNVFSGIIAVGWQTYLSWLNQKAAREVEVAEMAAASASASVTVAT
;
A
#
# COMPACT_ATOMS: atom_id res chain seq x y z
N MET A 1 42.81 3.26 -49.22
CA MET A 1 43.64 4.48 -49.34
C MET A 1 43.10 5.39 -50.44
N ARG A 2 42.46 6.50 -50.05
CA ARG A 2 42.43 7.84 -50.68
C ARG A 2 41.82 8.82 -49.65
N PRO A 3 42.20 10.10 -49.67
CA PRO A 3 42.49 10.87 -48.46
C PRO A 3 41.44 11.92 -48.06
N LEU A 4 41.68 12.45 -46.86
CA LEU A 4 40.98 13.48 -46.07
C LEU A 4 40.47 14.71 -46.82
N SER A 5 39.31 15.22 -46.38
CA SER A 5 38.97 16.64 -46.48
C SER A 5 38.40 17.14 -45.15
N ASN A 6 39.25 17.91 -44.45
CA ASN A 6 38.91 18.74 -43.29
C ASN A 6 38.07 19.94 -43.74
N LYS A 7 36.93 20.18 -43.08
CA LYS A 7 36.37 21.55 -42.95
C LYS A 7 35.74 21.77 -41.56
N PRO A 8 35.77 23.01 -41.04
CA PRO A 8 35.78 23.31 -39.60
C PRO A 8 34.40 23.53 -38.98
N LEU A 9 34.36 23.42 -37.65
CA LEU A 9 33.24 23.78 -36.77
C LEU A 9 32.84 25.27 -36.89
N PRO A 10 31.55 25.59 -36.70
CA PRO A 10 31.13 26.83 -36.11
C PRO A 10 30.60 26.63 -34.67
N SER A 11 31.39 27.21 -33.77
CA SER A 11 31.08 27.82 -32.47
C SER A 11 29.63 28.13 -32.09
N SER A 12 29.30 27.70 -30.86
CA SER A 12 28.54 28.39 -29.80
C SER A 12 27.12 28.89 -30.09
N LEU A 13 26.13 28.21 -29.48
CA LEU A 13 24.83 28.80 -29.14
C LEU A 13 24.57 28.67 -27.62
N PRO A 14 23.94 29.68 -27.00
CA PRO A 14 24.00 29.91 -25.56
C PRO A 14 23.06 29.00 -24.75
N ILE A 15 23.58 28.52 -23.63
CA ILE A 15 22.85 27.81 -22.57
C ILE A 15 21.91 28.81 -21.89
N LYS A 16 20.59 28.68 -22.13
CA LYS A 16 19.56 29.36 -21.33
C LYS A 16 19.35 28.61 -20.01
N PRO A 17 19.41 29.26 -18.83
CA PRO A 17 19.04 28.62 -17.58
C PRO A 17 17.52 28.37 -17.55
N ARG A 18 17.11 27.10 -17.41
CA ARG A 18 15.72 26.74 -17.13
C ARG A 18 15.36 27.24 -15.74
N GLN A 19 14.58 28.32 -15.70
CA GLN A 19 13.91 28.85 -14.52
C GLN A 19 13.04 27.78 -13.86
N LEU A 20 13.18 27.70 -12.55
CA LEU A 20 12.51 26.79 -11.64
C LEU A 20 11.01 27.19 -11.52
N CYS A 21 10.11 26.46 -12.17
CA CYS A 21 8.67 26.65 -11.97
C CYS A 21 8.27 26.25 -10.53
N ARG A 22 8.00 27.25 -9.68
CA ARG A 22 7.32 27.09 -8.38
C ARG A 22 5.83 26.76 -8.60
N PRO A 23 5.20 25.92 -7.77
CA PRO A 23 3.76 25.67 -7.87
C PRO A 23 2.95 26.87 -7.34
N ILE A 24 1.94 27.28 -8.11
CA ILE A 24 0.92 28.25 -7.73
C ILE A 24 0.06 27.66 -6.60
N ARG A 25 0.13 28.29 -5.42
CA ARG A 25 -0.72 28.02 -4.26
C ARG A 25 -2.03 28.80 -4.42
N GLN A 26 -3.07 28.17 -4.96
CA GLN A 26 -4.43 28.73 -4.92
C GLN A 26 -4.95 28.69 -3.48
N GLN A 27 -4.86 29.82 -2.78
CA GLN A 27 -5.63 30.06 -1.56
C GLN A 27 -7.06 30.42 -1.97
N ARG A 28 -7.99 29.46 -1.90
CA ARG A 28 -9.43 29.76 -1.93
C ARG A 28 -9.83 30.24 -0.52
N ARG A 29 -9.78 31.55 -0.32
CA ARG A 29 -10.28 32.26 0.87
C ARG A 29 -11.81 32.30 0.77
N TYR A 30 -12.50 31.73 1.76
CA TYR A 30 -13.95 31.76 1.90
C TYR A 30 -14.33 33.02 2.68
N THR A 31 -15.20 33.86 2.12
CA THR A 31 -15.76 35.05 2.79
C THR A 31 -17.30 34.90 2.77
N PRO A 32 -18.01 35.10 3.89
CA PRO A 32 -19.47 35.00 3.90
C PRO A 32 -20.13 36.34 3.51
N GLU A 33 -21.05 36.28 2.56
CA GLU A 33 -21.94 37.38 2.11
C GLU A 33 -23.07 37.62 3.12
N PRO A 34 -23.38 38.88 3.52
CA PRO A 34 -24.62 39.22 4.20
C PRO A 34 -25.65 39.81 3.23
N ASN A 35 -26.85 39.22 3.32
CA ASN A 35 -28.11 39.57 2.67
C ASN A 35 -28.43 41.09 2.68
N LYS A 36 -28.75 41.67 1.52
CA LYS A 36 -29.31 43.04 1.40
C LYS A 36 -30.56 43.04 0.51
N LYS A 37 -31.68 43.52 1.05
CA LYS A 37 -32.83 44.09 0.32
C LYS A 37 -32.76 45.63 0.42
N PRO A 38 -33.14 46.40 -0.62
CA PRO A 38 -33.24 47.86 -0.54
C PRO A 38 -34.65 48.35 -0.14
N HIS A 39 -34.66 49.54 0.45
CA HIS A 39 -35.76 50.34 1.00
C HIS A 39 -36.27 51.38 -0.03
N ASP A 40 -37.52 51.81 0.08
CA ASP A 40 -38.07 53.07 -0.49
C ASP A 40 -38.25 54.16 0.61
N PRO A 41 -38.39 55.48 0.27
CA PRO A 41 -38.00 56.59 1.15
C PRO A 41 -39.09 57.58 1.67
N GLN A 42 -38.80 58.13 2.87
CA GLN A 42 -39.12 59.47 3.47
C GLN A 42 -40.60 59.90 3.75
N PRO A 43 -40.89 60.99 4.55
CA PRO A 43 -40.01 62.00 5.21
C PRO A 43 -40.34 62.45 6.69
N HIS A 44 -39.37 63.19 7.29
CA HIS A 44 -39.40 64.29 8.30
C HIS A 44 -40.27 64.17 9.60
N THR A 45 -39.79 64.45 10.82
CA THR A 45 -39.54 65.80 11.42
C THR A 45 -38.89 65.65 12.84
N GLN A 46 -37.99 66.56 13.23
CA GLN A 46 -37.42 66.79 14.58
C GLN A 46 -37.98 68.12 15.16
N PRO A 47 -37.73 68.58 16.42
CA PRO A 47 -37.07 67.97 17.59
C PRO A 47 -37.87 68.16 18.92
N GLN A 48 -37.46 67.53 20.03
CA GLN A 48 -37.92 67.94 21.37
C GLN A 48 -36.77 68.06 22.38
N SER A 49 -36.96 69.04 23.26
CA SER A 49 -36.03 69.74 24.13
C SER A 49 -36.24 69.36 25.60
N GLN A 50 -35.14 69.27 26.35
CA GLN A 50 -34.92 69.61 27.77
C GLN A 50 -35.78 68.99 28.91
N ASN A 51 -35.07 68.29 29.82
CA ASN A 51 -35.16 68.13 31.30
C ASN A 51 -36.02 69.12 32.13
N PRO A 52 -36.20 68.96 33.49
CA PRO A 52 -36.16 67.77 34.38
C PRO A 52 -37.28 67.74 35.48
N SER A 53 -37.24 66.71 36.36
CA SER A 53 -37.44 66.75 37.84
C SER A 53 -38.73 66.21 38.53
N PHE A 54 -38.47 65.57 39.69
CA PHE A 54 -39.26 65.24 40.90
C PHE A 54 -40.06 63.93 41.07
N SER A 55 -39.42 62.98 41.77
CA SER A 55 -39.76 62.37 43.08
C SER A 55 -41.16 61.80 43.37
N SER A 56 -41.24 60.47 43.63
CA SER A 56 -41.55 59.88 44.96
C SER A 56 -41.70 58.35 44.90
N SER A 57 -41.02 57.61 45.78
CA SER A 57 -41.03 56.13 45.90
C SER A 57 -42.24 55.58 46.70
N PRO A 58 -42.54 54.27 46.56
CA PRO A 58 -42.69 53.39 47.73
C PRO A 58 -41.85 52.08 47.64
N PRO A 59 -41.68 51.32 48.74
CA PRO A 59 -40.62 50.33 48.91
C PRO A 59 -40.99 48.94 48.38
N HIS A 60 -40.03 48.27 47.72
CA HIS A 60 -40.14 46.86 47.33
C HIS A 60 -39.31 45.95 48.26
N PRO A 61 -39.85 44.81 48.70
CA PRO A 61 -39.20 43.92 49.67
C PRO A 61 -38.10 43.06 49.05
N GLN A 62 -37.07 42.77 49.85
CA GLN A 62 -35.99 41.84 49.55
C GLN A 62 -36.52 40.41 49.33
N PRO A 63 -35.96 39.64 48.38
CA PRO A 63 -36.05 38.19 48.41
C PRO A 63 -34.89 37.62 49.25
N SER A 64 -35.30 36.92 50.30
CA SER A 64 -34.52 36.06 51.18
C SER A 64 -33.61 35.09 50.41
N GLY A 65 -32.42 34.86 50.95
CA GLY A 65 -31.41 33.99 50.36
C GLY A 65 -31.89 32.55 50.18
N THR A 66 -31.82 32.07 48.95
CA THR A 66 -31.80 30.64 48.66
C THR A 66 -30.35 30.17 48.78
N VAL A 67 -30.04 29.49 49.88
CA VAL A 67 -28.83 28.67 50.01
C VAL A 67 -28.84 27.64 48.89
N ALA A 68 -27.95 27.81 47.91
CA ALA A 68 -27.69 26.82 46.88
C ALA A 68 -27.10 25.58 47.54
N SER A 69 -27.92 24.54 47.70
CA SER A 69 -27.47 23.21 48.10
C SER A 69 -26.52 22.71 47.01
N SER A 70 -25.24 22.56 47.34
CA SER A 70 -24.25 21.89 46.48
C SER A 70 -24.60 20.41 46.42
N ALA A 71 -25.54 20.06 45.54
CA ALA A 71 -25.81 18.69 45.18
C ALA A 71 -24.51 18.11 44.62
N GLY A 72 -23.93 17.16 45.36
CA GLY A 72 -22.71 16.46 44.95
C GLY A 72 -22.88 15.90 43.55
N ALA A 73 -22.05 16.39 42.62
CA ALA A 73 -21.94 15.79 41.32
C ALA A 73 -21.40 14.37 41.52
N SER A 74 -22.27 13.36 41.41
CA SER A 74 -21.83 11.96 41.30
C SER A 74 -20.76 11.88 40.21
N PRO A 75 -19.57 11.32 40.49
CA PRO A 75 -18.57 11.13 39.45
C PRO A 75 -19.19 10.24 38.38
N ALA A 76 -19.26 10.74 37.15
CA ALA A 76 -19.74 9.96 36.02
C ALA A 76 -18.96 8.62 35.98
N PRO A 77 -19.64 7.48 35.76
CA PRO A 77 -18.95 6.20 35.74
C PRO A 77 -17.87 6.26 34.65
N LEU A 78 -16.62 5.95 35.03
CA LEU A 78 -15.49 5.87 34.10
C LEU A 78 -15.86 4.88 33.00
N ARG A 79 -16.21 5.39 31.82
CA ARG A 79 -16.54 4.56 30.66
C ARG A 79 -15.33 3.67 30.37
N ALA A 80 -15.48 2.37 30.61
CA ALA A 80 -14.45 1.40 30.31
C ALA A 80 -14.11 1.51 28.82
N ARG A 81 -12.85 1.84 28.51
CA ARG A 81 -12.38 1.96 27.13
C ARG A 81 -12.55 0.62 26.43
N SER A 82 -13.11 0.64 25.23
CA SER A 82 -13.17 -0.55 24.39
C SER A 82 -11.76 -1.07 24.12
N LEU A 83 -11.59 -2.40 23.96
CA LEU A 83 -10.30 -3.00 23.55
C LEU A 83 -9.70 -2.29 22.31
N ARG A 84 -10.55 -1.86 21.37
CA ARG A 84 -10.12 -1.06 20.20
C ARG A 84 -9.50 0.28 20.60
N GLU A 85 -10.11 0.97 21.55
CA GLU A 85 -9.62 2.26 22.05
C GLU A 85 -8.33 2.10 22.86
N VAL A 86 -8.19 1.00 23.61
CA VAL A 86 -6.96 0.67 24.32
C VAL A 86 -5.83 0.37 23.34
N ILE A 87 -6.06 -0.46 22.32
CA ILE A 87 -5.07 -0.76 21.28
C ILE A 87 -4.71 0.51 20.49
N TYR A 88 -5.70 1.33 20.16
CA TYR A 88 -5.50 2.60 19.46
C TYR A 88 -4.72 3.61 20.30
N ALA A 89 -4.97 3.73 21.60
CA ALA A 89 -4.21 4.59 22.50
C ALA A 89 -2.80 4.04 22.81
N GLY A 90 -2.63 2.73 22.70
CA GLY A 90 -1.40 2.00 22.99
C GLY A 90 -0.26 2.21 21.98
N PRO A 91 0.88 1.53 22.21
CA PRO A 91 2.07 1.64 21.36
C PRO A 91 1.81 1.30 19.90
N LEU A 92 1.03 0.24 19.63
CA LEU A 92 0.68 -0.18 18.27
C LEU A 92 -0.16 0.88 17.54
N GLY A 93 -1.14 1.48 18.22
CA GLY A 93 -1.91 2.58 17.64
C GLY A 93 -1.08 3.84 17.40
N ARG A 94 -0.09 4.14 18.26
CA ARG A 94 0.88 5.23 18.02
C ARG A 94 1.73 4.97 16.79
N LEU A 95 2.25 3.75 16.62
CA LEU A 95 3.01 3.33 15.45
C LEU A 95 2.16 3.43 14.18
N GLY A 96 0.94 2.90 14.20
CA GLY A 96 0.00 2.98 13.08
C GLY A 96 -0.31 4.43 12.68
N ARG A 97 -0.55 5.32 13.66
CA ARG A 97 -0.74 6.76 13.38
C ARG A 97 0.52 7.41 12.81
N SER A 98 1.69 7.04 13.31
CA SER A 98 2.96 7.55 12.79
C SER A 98 3.15 7.15 11.33
N TYR A 99 2.96 5.86 11.03
CA TYR A 99 3.00 5.33 9.68
C TYR A 99 2.01 6.06 8.76
N ALA A 100 0.74 6.20 9.19
CA ALA A 100 -0.28 6.90 8.40
C ALA A 100 0.14 8.34 8.07
N ARG A 101 0.65 9.10 9.04
CA ARG A 101 1.13 10.47 8.81
C ARG A 101 2.30 10.52 7.83
N VAL A 102 3.24 9.58 7.91
CA VAL A 102 4.40 9.53 7.01
C VAL A 102 3.95 9.12 5.61
N GLN A 103 3.05 8.14 5.51
CA GLN A 103 2.44 7.70 4.25
C GLN A 103 1.68 8.83 3.54
N GLU A 104 0.94 9.66 4.28
CA GLU A 104 0.23 10.82 3.72
C GLU A 104 1.19 11.93 3.24
N ARG A 105 2.27 12.18 3.99
CA ARG A 105 3.24 13.24 3.65
C ARG A 105 4.21 12.84 2.55
N ARG A 106 4.63 11.58 2.54
CA ARG A 106 5.69 11.04 1.68
C ARG A 106 5.30 9.65 1.16
N PRO A 107 4.23 9.54 0.35
CA PRO A 107 3.69 8.25 -0.06
C PRO A 107 4.72 7.37 -0.77
N TYR A 108 5.44 7.89 -1.76
CA TYR A 108 6.38 7.08 -2.53
C TYR A 108 7.58 6.59 -1.72
N ALA A 109 8.17 7.44 -0.88
CA ALA A 109 9.28 7.02 -0.02
C ALA A 109 8.84 5.96 0.99
N THR A 110 7.65 6.15 1.60
CA THR A 110 7.08 5.19 2.55
C THR A 110 6.83 3.83 1.89
N GLN A 111 6.32 3.85 0.65
CA GLN A 111 6.06 2.63 -0.11
C GLN A 111 7.35 1.91 -0.49
N LEU A 112 8.38 2.64 -0.93
CA LEU A 112 9.69 2.05 -1.21
C LEU A 112 10.29 1.40 0.04
N CYS A 113 10.35 2.12 1.16
CA CYS A 113 10.86 1.57 2.42
C CYS A 113 10.05 0.36 2.89
N SER A 114 8.72 0.43 2.82
CA SER A 114 7.85 -0.67 3.22
C SER A 114 8.03 -1.90 2.34
N SER A 115 8.16 -1.70 1.02
CA SER A 115 8.45 -2.79 0.08
C SER A 115 9.78 -3.46 0.38
N VAL A 116 10.84 -2.71 0.67
CA VAL A 116 12.14 -3.31 1.05
C VAL A 116 11.98 -4.22 2.26
N VAL A 117 11.30 -3.76 3.31
CA VAL A 117 11.06 -4.56 4.52
C VAL A 117 10.22 -5.80 4.20
N VAL A 118 9.10 -5.65 3.49
CA VAL A 118 8.21 -6.76 3.13
C VAL A 118 8.92 -7.83 2.32
N TYR A 119 9.66 -7.43 1.28
CA TYR A 119 10.33 -8.38 0.40
C TYR A 119 11.53 -9.04 1.08
N LEU A 120 12.26 -8.31 1.94
CA LEU A 120 13.32 -8.89 2.76
C LEU A 120 12.74 -9.95 3.71
N CYS A 121 11.70 -9.61 4.46
CA CYS A 121 11.04 -10.55 5.38
C CYS A 121 10.45 -11.75 4.63
N GLY A 122 9.82 -11.54 3.48
CA GLY A 122 9.24 -12.59 2.66
C GLY A 122 10.28 -13.59 2.16
N ASP A 123 11.37 -13.07 1.62
CA ASP A 123 12.45 -13.89 1.11
C ASP A 123 13.19 -14.63 2.24
N LEU A 124 13.58 -13.93 3.32
CA LEU A 124 14.23 -14.55 4.47
C LEU A 124 13.37 -15.63 5.11
N SER A 125 12.07 -15.38 5.30
CA SER A 125 11.15 -16.39 5.87
C SER A 125 11.11 -17.63 4.99
N ALA A 126 11.05 -17.46 3.66
CA ALA A 126 11.05 -18.59 2.73
C ALA A 126 12.37 -19.38 2.76
N GLN A 127 13.52 -18.69 2.85
CA GLN A 127 14.83 -19.36 2.88
C GLN A 127 15.10 -20.06 4.21
N VAL A 128 14.68 -19.47 5.33
CA VAL A 128 14.93 -20.03 6.68
C VAL A 128 13.99 -21.20 6.97
N LEU A 129 12.72 -21.09 6.60
CA LEU A 129 11.72 -22.14 6.87
C LEU A 129 11.80 -23.30 5.88
N PHE A 130 12.25 -23.00 4.65
CA PHE A 130 12.35 -23.96 3.56
C PHE A 130 13.70 -23.78 2.84
N PRO A 131 14.83 -24.17 3.48
CA PRO A 131 16.15 -24.13 2.86
C PRO A 131 16.18 -25.04 1.64
N SER A 132 16.84 -24.62 0.56
CA SER A 132 17.02 -25.47 -0.62
C SER A 132 17.79 -26.73 -0.24
N GLU A 133 17.17 -27.89 -0.39
CA GLU A 133 17.85 -29.17 -0.22
C GLU A 133 18.95 -29.29 -1.28
N PRO A 134 20.15 -29.78 -0.93
CA PRO A 134 21.18 -30.07 -1.92
C PRO A 134 20.65 -31.16 -2.86
N VAL A 135 20.57 -30.85 -4.16
CA VAL A 135 20.24 -31.84 -5.20
C VAL A 135 21.36 -32.89 -5.21
N LYS A 136 21.09 -34.06 -4.64
CA LYS A 136 22.01 -35.20 -4.71
C LYS A 136 22.08 -35.68 -6.17
N GLY A 137 23.23 -35.47 -6.81
CA GLY A 137 23.53 -36.04 -8.15
C GLY A 137 24.00 -35.05 -9.21
N ARG A 138 24.10 -33.75 -8.92
CA ARG A 138 24.76 -32.79 -9.82
C ARG A 138 26.10 -32.40 -9.21
N GLU A 139 27.16 -33.09 -9.63
CA GLU A 139 28.55 -32.67 -9.39
C GLU A 139 28.75 -31.28 -10.01
N SER A 140 28.44 -30.25 -9.25
CA SER A 140 28.94 -28.91 -9.47
C SER A 140 29.85 -28.63 -8.30
N GLU A 141 31.15 -28.50 -8.55
CA GLU A 141 32.21 -28.25 -7.57
C GLU A 141 32.04 -26.95 -6.74
N ASN A 142 30.89 -26.27 -6.81
CA ASN A 142 30.53 -25.12 -5.99
C ASN A 142 29.13 -25.26 -5.35
N ALA A 143 28.62 -26.47 -5.17
CA ALA A 143 27.37 -26.71 -4.44
C ALA A 143 27.63 -26.65 -2.92
N GLU A 144 27.87 -25.46 -2.39
CA GLU A 144 27.73 -25.21 -0.95
C GLU A 144 26.28 -25.50 -0.54
N GLY A 145 26.12 -26.43 0.40
CA GLY A 145 24.83 -26.97 0.82
C GLY A 145 23.86 -25.94 1.39
N GLY A 146 22.57 -26.30 1.36
CA GLY A 146 21.37 -25.58 1.83
C GLY A 146 21.57 -24.43 2.82
N GLY A 147 22.10 -23.31 2.30
CA GLY A 147 22.40 -22.10 3.03
C GLY A 147 21.61 -20.91 2.51
N TYR A 148 21.79 -19.77 3.17
CA TYR A 148 21.22 -18.49 2.76
C TYR A 148 21.78 -18.05 1.38
N ASP A 149 20.90 -17.83 0.39
CA ASP A 149 21.21 -17.29 -0.93
C ASP A 149 20.98 -15.75 -0.95
N PRO A 150 22.04 -14.93 -0.81
CA PRO A 150 21.93 -13.47 -0.86
C PRO A 150 21.54 -12.95 -2.25
N TRP A 151 21.88 -13.67 -3.32
CA TRP A 151 21.50 -13.28 -4.69
C TRP A 151 20.01 -13.44 -4.92
N ARG A 152 19.38 -14.47 -4.34
CA ARG A 152 17.92 -14.62 -4.31
C ARG A 152 17.26 -13.47 -3.54
N THR A 153 17.83 -13.06 -2.40
CA THR A 153 17.32 -11.90 -1.67
C THR A 153 17.41 -10.63 -2.49
N MET A 154 18.54 -10.37 -3.15
CA MET A 154 18.72 -9.17 -3.94
C MET A 154 17.75 -9.09 -5.13
N ARG A 155 17.46 -10.23 -5.78
CA ARG A 155 16.43 -10.33 -6.83
C ARG A 155 15.05 -9.97 -6.30
N HIS A 156 14.64 -10.51 -5.15
CA HIS A 156 13.38 -10.15 -4.49
C HIS A 156 13.33 -8.66 -4.10
N LEU A 157 14.42 -8.11 -3.57
CA LEU A 157 14.48 -6.68 -3.24
C LEU A 157 14.35 -5.80 -4.49
N THR A 158 14.97 -6.20 -5.60
CA THR A 158 14.86 -5.47 -6.87
C THR A 158 13.41 -5.44 -7.38
N VAL A 159 12.73 -6.58 -7.32
CA VAL A 159 11.29 -6.68 -7.62
C VAL A 159 10.47 -5.77 -6.69
N GLY A 160 10.75 -5.79 -5.39
CA GLY A 160 10.01 -4.98 -4.41
C GLY A 160 10.20 -3.48 -4.61
N VAL A 161 11.42 -3.05 -4.90
CA VAL A 161 11.73 -1.64 -5.18
C VAL A 161 11.07 -1.20 -6.47
N GLY A 162 11.23 -1.95 -7.57
CA GLY A 162 10.70 -1.58 -8.88
C GLY A 162 9.16 -1.60 -8.94
N SER A 163 8.51 -2.49 -8.19
CA SER A 163 7.04 -2.55 -8.14
C SER A 163 6.40 -1.63 -7.09
N SER A 164 7.16 -1.05 -6.16
CA SER A 164 6.63 -0.29 -5.01
C SER A 164 5.68 0.86 -5.43
N ILE A 165 6.15 1.76 -6.30
CA ILE A 165 5.40 2.93 -6.75
C ILE A 165 4.25 2.54 -7.71
N PRO A 166 4.46 1.69 -8.73
CA PRO A 166 3.37 1.23 -9.60
C PRO A 166 2.25 0.55 -8.82
N SER A 167 2.58 -0.32 -7.85
CA SER A 167 1.59 -1.03 -7.02
C SER A 167 0.78 -0.06 -6.16
N TYR A 168 1.44 0.93 -5.54
CA TYR A 168 0.75 1.95 -4.78
C TYR A 168 -0.21 2.77 -5.64
N ASN A 169 0.24 3.23 -6.81
CA ASN A 169 -0.60 4.00 -7.73
C ASN A 169 -1.79 3.18 -8.21
N TRP A 170 -1.60 1.87 -8.45
CA TRP A 170 -2.69 0.96 -8.80
C TRP A 170 -3.75 0.85 -7.70
N PHE A 171 -3.33 0.67 -6.44
CA PHE A 171 -4.27 0.65 -5.32
C PHE A 171 -5.03 1.98 -5.16
N MET A 172 -4.37 3.12 -5.42
CA MET A 172 -5.04 4.43 -5.40
C MET A 172 -6.01 4.60 -6.57
N PHE A 173 -5.66 4.11 -7.75
CA PHE A 173 -6.56 4.05 -8.90
C PHE A 173 -7.82 3.25 -8.56
N LEU A 174 -7.69 2.02 -8.08
CA LEU A 174 -8.85 1.22 -7.66
C LEU A 174 -9.62 1.84 -6.48
N HIS A 175 -8.95 2.58 -5.59
CA HIS A 175 -9.63 3.28 -4.51
C HIS A 175 -10.53 4.39 -5.04
N ASN A 176 -10.01 5.22 -5.95
CA ASN A 176 -10.68 6.42 -6.46
C ASN A 176 -11.70 6.10 -7.57
N ASN A 177 -11.53 4.98 -8.27
CA ASN A 177 -12.40 4.52 -9.34
C ASN A 177 -13.34 3.38 -8.86
N PHE A 178 -14.36 3.05 -9.66
CA PHE A 178 -15.32 1.96 -9.38
C PHE A 178 -16.07 2.11 -8.05
N ASN A 179 -16.47 3.34 -7.71
CA ASN A 179 -17.27 3.67 -6.52
C ASN A 179 -18.74 3.83 -6.95
N PHE A 180 -19.51 2.75 -6.85
CA PHE A 180 -20.93 2.68 -7.18
C PHE A 180 -21.81 2.89 -5.93
N PRO A 181 -23.12 3.16 -6.09
CA PRO A 181 -24.05 3.22 -4.96
C PRO A 181 -24.09 1.93 -4.13
N SER A 182 -23.95 0.77 -4.79
CA SER A 182 -23.80 -0.52 -4.11
C SER A 182 -22.35 -0.73 -3.67
N LYS A 183 -22.15 -0.88 -2.36
CA LYS A 183 -20.84 -1.23 -1.78
C LYS A 183 -20.35 -2.58 -2.29
N PHE A 184 -21.25 -3.57 -2.35
CA PHE A 184 -20.92 -4.91 -2.85
C PHE A 184 -20.42 -4.83 -4.30
N LEU A 185 -21.16 -4.14 -5.17
CA LEU A 185 -20.77 -3.99 -6.57
C LEU A 185 -19.41 -3.28 -6.70
N SER A 186 -19.18 -2.23 -5.92
CA SER A 186 -17.90 -1.50 -5.91
C SER A 186 -16.73 -2.41 -5.56
N ILE A 187 -16.86 -3.22 -4.51
CA ILE A 187 -15.81 -4.13 -4.07
C ILE A 187 -15.62 -5.25 -5.10
N LEU A 188 -16.71 -5.85 -5.58
CA LEU A 188 -16.66 -6.92 -6.57
C LEU A 188 -15.96 -6.45 -7.85
N THR A 189 -16.32 -5.28 -8.38
CA THR A 189 -15.65 -4.73 -9.57
C THR A 189 -14.16 -4.47 -9.31
N LYS A 190 -13.79 -3.90 -8.17
CA LYS A 190 -12.37 -3.69 -7.82
C LYS A 190 -11.59 -4.99 -7.76
N VAL A 191 -12.18 -6.04 -7.17
CA VAL A 191 -11.59 -7.38 -7.12
C VAL A 191 -11.43 -7.94 -8.53
N CYS A 192 -12.48 -7.90 -9.36
CA CYS A 192 -12.42 -8.39 -10.73
C CYS A 192 -11.33 -7.66 -11.55
N VAL A 193 -11.26 -6.33 -11.47
CA VAL A 193 -10.22 -5.54 -12.17
C VAL A 193 -8.82 -5.85 -11.63
N GLN A 194 -8.68 -6.03 -10.31
CA GLN A 194 -7.41 -6.44 -9.70
C GLN A 194 -6.92 -7.79 -10.25
N GLN A 195 -7.82 -8.77 -10.35
CA GLN A 195 -7.47 -10.12 -10.81
C GLN A 195 -7.24 -10.15 -12.33
N ALA A 196 -8.08 -9.46 -13.11
CA ALA A 196 -8.01 -9.49 -14.56
C ALA A 196 -6.84 -8.69 -15.14
N VAL A 197 -6.40 -7.62 -14.45
CA VAL A 197 -5.38 -6.71 -15.00
C VAL A 197 -4.10 -6.72 -14.18
N PHE A 198 -4.16 -6.36 -12.90
CA PHE A 198 -2.94 -6.20 -12.12
C PHE A 198 -2.23 -7.52 -11.88
N THR A 199 -2.98 -8.58 -11.58
CA THR A 199 -2.40 -9.89 -11.28
C THR A 199 -1.56 -10.44 -12.44
N PRO A 200 -2.05 -10.51 -13.69
CA PRO A 200 -1.21 -10.98 -14.81
C PRO A 200 -0.05 -10.03 -15.14
N VAL A 201 -0.25 -8.71 -15.05
CA VAL A 201 0.83 -7.72 -15.29
C VAL A 201 1.94 -7.85 -14.25
N PHE A 202 1.57 -7.91 -12.97
CA PHE A 202 2.51 -8.04 -11.87
C PHE A 202 3.23 -9.39 -11.89
N ASN A 203 2.54 -10.49 -12.19
CA ASN A 203 3.20 -11.80 -12.33
C ASN A 203 4.19 -11.81 -13.50
N THR A 204 3.81 -11.22 -14.65
CA THR A 204 4.71 -11.05 -15.81
C THR A 204 5.96 -10.28 -15.40
N TYR A 205 5.79 -9.14 -14.73
CA TYR A 205 6.91 -8.36 -14.20
C TYR A 205 7.78 -9.17 -13.23
N PHE A 206 7.16 -9.84 -12.25
CA PHE A 206 7.84 -10.62 -11.22
C PHE A 206 8.74 -11.71 -11.82
N PHE A 207 8.19 -12.53 -12.72
CA PHE A 207 8.95 -13.62 -13.34
C PHE A 207 10.01 -13.10 -14.32
N SER A 208 9.71 -12.07 -15.10
CA SER A 208 10.68 -11.48 -16.04
C SER A 208 11.89 -10.92 -15.32
N VAL A 209 11.68 -10.11 -14.27
CA VAL A 209 12.79 -9.54 -13.49
C VAL A 209 13.61 -10.66 -12.83
N HIS A 210 12.96 -11.67 -12.24
CA HIS A 210 13.69 -12.81 -11.67
C HIS A 210 14.52 -13.56 -12.70
N SER A 211 13.95 -13.84 -13.88
CA SER A 211 14.61 -14.57 -14.96
C SER A 211 15.83 -13.80 -15.48
N LEU A 212 15.64 -12.52 -15.81
CA LEU A 212 16.70 -11.67 -16.35
C LEU A 212 17.83 -11.42 -15.34
N LEU A 213 17.50 -11.19 -14.06
CA LEU A 213 18.52 -11.05 -13.01
C LEU A 213 19.22 -12.37 -12.67
N SER A 214 18.70 -13.51 -13.13
CA SER A 214 19.38 -14.81 -13.03
C SER A 214 20.29 -15.06 -14.25
N GLY A 215 20.43 -14.09 -15.16
CA GLY A 215 21.29 -14.19 -16.35
C GLY A 215 20.63 -14.86 -17.56
N ALA A 216 19.33 -15.13 -17.53
CA ALA A 216 18.63 -15.74 -18.67
C ALA A 216 18.47 -14.75 -19.84
N SER A 217 18.41 -15.28 -21.07
CA SER A 217 18.07 -14.49 -22.26
C SER A 217 16.60 -14.07 -22.25
N LEU A 218 16.22 -13.17 -23.17
CA LEU A 218 14.82 -12.75 -23.34
C LEU A 218 13.97 -13.93 -23.85
N GLU A 219 14.54 -14.75 -24.73
CA GLU A 219 13.90 -15.94 -25.29
C GLU A 219 13.61 -16.98 -24.20
N ASP A 220 14.61 -17.28 -23.34
CA ASP A 220 14.44 -18.18 -22.22
C ASP A 220 13.42 -17.66 -21.22
N THR A 221 13.43 -16.35 -20.97
CA THR A 221 12.47 -15.68 -20.11
C THR A 221 11.06 -15.83 -20.66
N TRP A 222 10.87 -15.64 -21.97
CA TRP A 222 9.58 -15.82 -22.63
C TRP A 222 9.06 -17.27 -22.54
N GLU A 223 9.92 -18.26 -22.76
CA GLU A 223 9.56 -19.68 -22.60
C GLU A 223 9.15 -20.02 -21.16
N ARG A 224 9.86 -19.47 -20.18
CA ARG A 224 9.51 -19.63 -18.76
C ARG A 224 8.17 -18.99 -18.43
N LEU A 225 7.92 -17.78 -18.94
CA LEU A 225 6.67 -17.05 -18.73
C LEU A 225 5.46 -17.83 -19.26
N LYS A 226 5.54 -18.39 -20.47
CA LYS A 226 4.45 -19.19 -21.06
C LYS A 226 4.00 -20.34 -20.16
N LYS A 227 4.94 -20.96 -19.43
CA LYS A 227 4.67 -22.07 -18.52
C LYS A 227 4.24 -21.59 -17.13
N ALA A 228 4.95 -20.61 -16.58
CA ALA A 228 4.77 -20.17 -15.19
C ALA A 228 3.56 -19.25 -14.99
N LEU A 229 3.24 -18.38 -15.96
CA LEU A 229 2.19 -17.38 -15.80
C LEU A 229 0.79 -17.97 -15.61
N PRO A 230 0.30 -18.93 -16.42
CA PRO A 230 -1.04 -19.49 -16.24
C PRO A 230 -1.19 -20.17 -14.87
N VAL A 231 -0.15 -20.90 -14.45
CA VAL A 231 -0.11 -21.58 -13.15
C VAL A 231 -0.14 -20.55 -12.02
N SER A 232 0.70 -19.51 -12.09
CA SER A 232 0.79 -18.50 -11.04
C SER A 232 -0.49 -17.67 -10.92
N VAL A 233 -1.09 -17.25 -12.03
CA VAL A 233 -2.35 -16.51 -12.04
C VAL A 233 -3.48 -17.37 -11.47
N THR A 234 -3.59 -18.63 -11.89
CA THR A 234 -4.59 -19.57 -11.36
C THR A 234 -4.43 -19.77 -9.86
N ASN A 235 -3.20 -19.93 -9.37
CA ASN A 235 -2.94 -20.08 -7.95
C ASN A 235 -3.23 -18.77 -7.18
N SER A 236 -2.96 -17.62 -7.80
CA SER A 236 -3.22 -16.32 -7.21
C SER A 236 -4.71 -16.08 -6.97
N VAL A 237 -5.57 -16.50 -7.91
CA VAL A 237 -7.03 -16.33 -7.81
C VAL A 237 -7.63 -17.14 -6.64
N LYS A 238 -6.92 -18.13 -6.08
CA LYS A 238 -7.41 -18.89 -4.91
C LYS A 238 -7.41 -18.08 -3.62
N LEU A 239 -6.49 -17.12 -3.48
CA LEU A 239 -6.28 -16.36 -2.24
C LEU A 239 -6.54 -14.86 -2.42
N TRP A 240 -5.97 -14.28 -3.46
CA TRP A 240 -5.92 -12.82 -3.62
C TRP A 240 -7.28 -12.13 -3.82
N PRO A 241 -8.34 -12.74 -4.38
CA PRO A 241 -9.65 -12.11 -4.43
C PRO A 241 -10.21 -11.82 -3.03
N ALA A 242 -10.10 -12.78 -2.11
CA ALA A 242 -10.56 -12.62 -0.73
C ALA A 242 -9.73 -11.56 0.02
N VAL A 243 -8.41 -11.59 -0.15
CA VAL A 243 -7.50 -10.59 0.43
C VAL A 243 -7.81 -9.19 -0.09
N THR A 244 -8.05 -9.05 -1.40
CA THR A 244 -8.39 -7.79 -2.04
C THR A 244 -9.73 -7.26 -1.54
N ALA A 245 -10.76 -8.12 -1.48
CA ALA A 245 -12.07 -7.76 -0.95
C ALA A 245 -11.96 -7.27 0.50
N PHE A 246 -11.27 -8.02 1.36
CA PHE A 246 -11.03 -7.65 2.75
C PHE A 246 -10.31 -6.30 2.87
N SER A 247 -9.27 -6.09 2.06
CA SER A 247 -8.49 -4.85 2.03
C SER A 247 -9.37 -3.63 1.70
N PHE A 248 -10.27 -3.73 0.72
CA PHE A 248 -11.18 -2.64 0.37
C PHE A 248 -12.32 -2.44 1.37
N MET A 249 -12.74 -3.50 2.07
CA MET A 249 -13.81 -3.44 3.08
C MET A 249 -13.35 -2.84 4.41
N TYR A 250 -12.19 -3.26 4.90
CA TYR A 250 -11.81 -3.05 6.30
C TYR A 250 -10.48 -2.31 6.49
N VAL A 251 -9.61 -2.29 5.49
CA VAL A 251 -8.28 -1.69 5.61
C VAL A 251 -8.31 -0.25 5.07
N PRO A 252 -7.90 0.76 5.87
CA PRO A 252 -7.78 2.12 5.40
C PRO A 252 -6.78 2.24 4.23
N PRO A 253 -7.02 3.11 3.22
CA PRO A 253 -6.22 3.18 1.99
C PRO A 253 -4.70 3.24 2.22
N GLN A 254 -4.26 4.00 3.23
CA GLN A 254 -2.85 4.17 3.58
C GLN A 254 -2.16 2.87 4.02
N PHE A 255 -2.89 1.88 4.55
CA PHE A 255 -2.34 0.62 5.04
C PHE A 255 -2.50 -0.54 4.06
N ARG A 256 -3.26 -0.39 2.96
CA ARG A 256 -3.60 -1.50 2.06
C ARG A 256 -2.38 -2.18 1.44
N ASN A 257 -1.36 -1.41 1.05
CA ASN A 257 -0.16 -2.01 0.46
C ASN A 257 0.67 -2.78 1.48
N VAL A 258 0.82 -2.27 2.71
CA VAL A 258 1.53 -2.98 3.79
C VAL A 258 0.75 -4.22 4.22
N PHE A 259 -0.57 -4.12 4.34
CA PHE A 259 -1.44 -5.27 4.60
C PHE A 259 -1.25 -6.35 3.54
N SER A 260 -1.32 -5.99 2.25
CA SER A 260 -1.07 -6.91 1.15
C SER A 260 0.34 -7.51 1.22
N GLY A 261 1.33 -6.70 1.59
CA GLY A 261 2.71 -7.14 1.77
C GLY A 261 2.89 -8.18 2.88
N ILE A 262 2.24 -8.01 4.02
CA ILE A 262 2.26 -8.99 5.12
C ILE A 262 1.69 -10.34 4.66
N ILE A 263 0.57 -10.32 3.93
CA ILE A 263 0.00 -11.55 3.37
C ILE A 263 0.95 -12.15 2.32
N ALA A 264 1.62 -11.30 1.52
CA ALA A 264 2.62 -11.75 0.55
C ALA A 264 3.80 -12.48 1.21
N VAL A 265 4.28 -12.06 2.38
CA VAL A 265 5.33 -12.77 3.14
C VAL A 265 4.92 -14.21 3.44
N GLY A 266 3.69 -14.40 3.94
CA GLY A 266 3.13 -15.73 4.18
C GLY A 266 2.95 -16.54 2.90
N TRP A 267 2.51 -15.89 1.83
CA TRP A 267 2.36 -16.49 0.51
C TRP A 267 3.69 -16.98 -0.07
N GLN A 268 4.76 -16.19 0.02
CA GLN A 268 6.10 -16.60 -0.45
C GLN A 268 6.59 -17.84 0.29
N THR A 269 6.35 -17.89 1.60
CA THR A 269 6.68 -19.03 2.45
C THR A 269 5.89 -20.28 2.02
N TYR A 270 4.58 -20.14 1.80
CA TYR A 270 3.71 -21.21 1.31
C TYR A 270 4.11 -21.74 -0.07
N LEU A 271 4.46 -20.85 -1.01
CA LEU A 271 4.94 -21.26 -2.33
C LEU A 271 6.28 -22.01 -2.25
N SER A 272 7.18 -21.58 -1.36
CA SER A 272 8.45 -22.30 -1.13
C SER A 272 8.19 -23.73 -0.66
N TRP A 273 7.30 -23.90 0.32
CA TRP A 273 6.87 -25.21 0.79
C TRP A 273 6.26 -26.06 -0.32
N LEU A 274 5.34 -25.50 -1.11
CA LEU A 274 4.67 -26.23 -2.19
C LEU A 274 5.67 -26.69 -3.26
N ASN A 275 6.64 -25.84 -3.61
CA ASN A 275 7.69 -26.19 -4.56
C ASN A 275 8.60 -27.30 -4.03
N GLN A 276 8.99 -27.25 -2.75
CA GLN A 276 9.79 -28.32 -2.13
C GLN A 276 9.03 -29.64 -2.05
N LYS A 277 7.74 -29.58 -1.69
CA LYS A 277 6.89 -30.76 -1.66
C LYS A 277 6.79 -31.40 -3.04
N ALA A 278 6.54 -30.60 -4.09
CA ALA A 278 6.49 -31.09 -5.46
C ALA A 278 7.83 -31.69 -5.92
N ALA A 279 8.97 -31.06 -5.57
CA ALA A 279 10.29 -31.60 -5.89
C ALA A 279 10.52 -32.98 -5.25
N ARG A 280 10.20 -33.15 -3.97
CA ARG A 280 10.32 -34.45 -3.27
C ARG A 280 9.40 -35.53 -3.86
N GLU A 281 8.18 -35.16 -4.26
CA GLU A 281 7.25 -36.10 -4.92
C GLU A 281 7.79 -36.59 -6.26
N VAL A 282 8.43 -35.70 -7.05
CA VAL A 282 9.09 -36.06 -8.31
C VAL A 282 10.29 -36.99 -8.06
N GLU A 283 11.15 -36.68 -7.09
CA GLU A 283 12.29 -37.54 -6.73
C GLU A 283 11.83 -38.95 -6.34
N VAL A 284 10.78 -39.07 -5.53
CA VAL A 284 10.21 -40.37 -5.13
C VAL A 284 9.67 -41.13 -6.36
N ALA A 285 8.99 -40.45 -7.28
CA ALA A 285 8.48 -41.06 -8.50
C ALA A 285 9.62 -41.54 -9.42
N GLU A 286 10.69 -40.76 -9.55
CA GLU A 286 11.88 -41.12 -10.32
C GLU A 286 12.61 -42.32 -9.70
N MET A 287 12.77 -42.36 -8.38
CA MET A 287 13.36 -43.51 -7.68
C MET A 287 12.51 -44.78 -7.83
N ALA A 288 11.19 -44.65 -7.76
CA ALA A 288 10.28 -45.78 -7.98
C ALA A 288 10.37 -46.30 -9.43
N ALA A 289 10.43 -45.40 -10.41
CA ALA A 289 10.60 -45.76 -11.82
C ALA A 289 11.96 -46.43 -12.09
N ALA A 290 13.04 -45.91 -11.50
CA ALA A 290 14.39 -46.49 -11.60
C ALA A 290 14.48 -47.88 -10.93
N SER A 291 13.81 -48.05 -9.79
CA SER A 291 13.74 -49.35 -9.11
C SER A 291 12.96 -50.37 -9.93
N ALA A 292 11.86 -49.94 -10.57
CA ALA A 292 11.07 -50.78 -11.45
C ALA A 292 11.86 -51.20 -12.72
N SER A 293 12.60 -50.27 -13.34
CA SER A 293 13.43 -50.60 -14.52
C SER A 293 14.60 -51.53 -14.17
N ALA A 294 15.28 -51.31 -13.04
CA ALA A 294 16.34 -52.19 -12.57
C ALA A 294 15.85 -53.62 -12.28
N SER A 295 14.64 -53.75 -11.72
CA SER A 295 14.01 -55.05 -11.45
C SER A 295 13.71 -55.83 -12.74
N VAL A 296 13.35 -55.12 -13.83
CA VAL A 296 13.10 -55.74 -15.14
C VAL A 296 14.39 -56.20 -15.80
N THR A 297 15.47 -55.42 -15.70
CA THR A 297 16.79 -55.78 -16.28
C THR A 297 17.45 -56.97 -15.59
N VAL A 298 17.20 -57.19 -14.29
CA VAL A 298 17.74 -58.35 -13.55
C VAL A 298 16.95 -59.65 -13.83
N ALA A 299 15.73 -59.54 -14.37
CA ALA A 299 14.86 -60.68 -14.65
C ALA A 299 14.97 -61.24 -16.08
N THR A 300 15.81 -60.65 -16.93
CA THR A 300 16.12 -61.08 -18.32
C THR A 300 17.52 -61.65 -18.42
#